data_AF-A0A426VST4-F1
#
_entry.id   AF-A0A426VST4-F1
#
_cell.length_a   1.000
_cell.length_b   1.000
_cell.length_c   1.000
_cell.angle_alpha   90.00
_cell.angle_beta   90.00
_cell.angle_gamma   90.00
#
_symmetry.space_group_name_H-M   'P 1'
#
loop_
_entity.id
_entity.type
_entity.pdbx_description
1 polymer ?
#
loop_
_entity_poly.entity_id
_entity_poly.type
_entity_poly.pdbx_seq_one_letter_code
_entity_poly.pdbx_strand_id
1 'polypeptide(L)'
;MGNHTGKIISGIIAVILLGYVIAVYWSVEPDQFDVVAAAKADAQKNGNTLVTGYVTTHTLIKVTDTLLNKPGGYLSNDMMPPSVIMDNMPAWEYGALEMTRDLTLSMRKDFSRSQSQSTEHPSLKLAQPQFNISSTAWMWPSAEGEYQKGNDLLRQYLTQISDNSNRDSQFYARADNLRAWLKEAEKRMGSLSQRLSASVGQDRLNTDLAGDSAADQATSAPSHNVVKTSWWKIDDVFYEARGATWALLHYLKAVEHDFRPVLEKKNALVSLQQIIRELEATQETVWSPMVLNGSGFGLVANHSLVMANYISRANAALIELSELLAQG
;
A
#
# COMPACT_ATOMS: atom_id res chain seq x y z
N MET A 1 54.33 -14.11 9.44
CA MET A 1 53.16 -13.75 8.61
C MET A 1 51.79 -14.24 9.15
N GLY A 2 51.70 -15.18 10.11
CA GLY A 2 50.40 -15.73 10.55
C GLY A 2 49.53 -14.89 11.52
N ASN A 3 50.11 -13.95 12.29
CA ASN A 3 49.37 -13.20 13.33
C ASN A 3 48.44 -12.10 12.80
N HIS A 4 48.67 -11.61 11.58
CA HIS A 4 47.82 -10.57 10.98
C HIS A 4 46.61 -11.17 10.25
N THR A 5 46.77 -12.36 9.66
CA THR A 5 45.69 -13.05 8.94
C THR A 5 44.50 -13.36 9.84
N GLY A 6 44.72 -13.85 11.06
CA GLY A 6 43.63 -14.12 12.02
C GLY A 6 42.89 -12.86 12.47
N LYS A 7 43.60 -11.73 12.63
CA LYS A 7 43.00 -10.43 12.97
C LYS A 7 42.19 -9.86 11.81
N ILE A 8 42.67 -10.01 10.57
CA ILE A 8 41.95 -9.57 9.36
C ILE A 8 40.66 -10.38 9.18
N ILE A 9 40.72 -11.71 9.31
CA ILE A 9 39.53 -12.58 9.21
C ILE A 9 38.51 -12.22 10.29
N SER A 10 38.95 -12.05 11.54
CA SER A 10 38.06 -11.65 12.65
C SER A 10 37.40 -10.28 12.38
N GLY A 11 38.16 -9.33 11.82
CA GLY A 11 37.63 -8.02 11.42
C GLY A 11 36.56 -8.12 10.33
N ILE A 12 36.79 -8.93 9.30
CA ILE A 12 35.83 -9.15 8.21
C ILE A 12 34.53 -9.79 8.75
N ILE A 13 34.66 -10.82 9.60
CA ILE A 13 33.49 -11.47 10.22
C ILE A 13 32.69 -10.47 11.06
N ALA A 14 33.38 -9.61 11.84
CA ALA A 14 32.70 -8.59 12.63
C ALA A 14 31.92 -7.59 11.76
N VAL A 15 32.49 -7.16 10.62
CA VAL A 15 31.80 -6.26 9.67
C VAL A 15 30.58 -6.94 9.04
N ILE A 16 30.70 -8.22 8.64
CA ILE A 16 29.58 -8.98 8.08
C ILE A 16 28.46 -9.15 9.11
N LEU A 17 28.80 -9.52 10.35
CA LEU A 17 27.83 -9.67 11.43
C LEU A 17 27.15 -8.34 11.75
N LEU A 18 27.89 -7.24 11.78
CA LEU A 18 27.33 -5.90 11.97
C LEU A 18 26.36 -5.55 10.82
N GLY A 19 26.77 -5.77 9.56
CA GLY A 19 25.93 -5.56 8.40
C GLY A 19 24.64 -6.39 8.43
N TYR A 20 24.72 -7.65 8.87
CA TYR A 20 23.57 -8.52 9.05
C TYR A 20 22.60 -8.00 10.13
N VAL A 21 23.11 -7.58 11.29
CA VAL A 21 22.26 -7.00 12.35
C VAL A 21 21.56 -5.73 11.88
N ILE A 22 22.25 -4.87 11.13
CA ILE A 22 21.65 -3.67 10.53
C ILE A 22 20.58 -4.05 9.51
N ALA A 23 20.87 -5.01 8.62
CA ALA A 23 19.90 -5.49 7.64
C ALA A 23 18.63 -6.03 8.30
N VAL A 24 18.77 -6.87 9.33
CA VAL A 24 17.62 -7.39 10.11
C VAL A 24 16.82 -6.26 10.74
N TYR A 25 17.48 -5.26 11.32
CA TYR A 25 16.80 -4.11 11.92
C TYR A 25 16.05 -3.25 10.87
N TRP A 26 16.64 -3.06 9.69
CA TRP A 26 16.03 -2.34 8.57
C TRP A 26 14.93 -3.14 7.85
N SER A 27 14.88 -4.47 8.04
CA SER A 27 13.80 -5.34 7.56
C SER A 27 12.57 -5.39 8.47
N VAL A 28 12.58 -4.74 9.63
CA VAL A 28 11.41 -4.70 10.52
C VAL A 28 10.33 -3.83 9.89
N GLU A 29 9.18 -4.45 9.58
CA GLU A 29 8.01 -3.75 9.05
C GLU A 29 7.42 -2.78 10.09
N PRO A 30 6.99 -1.57 9.68
CA PRO A 30 6.33 -0.63 10.58
C PRO A 30 5.03 -1.19 11.18
N ASP A 31 4.81 -0.92 12.47
CA ASP A 31 3.59 -1.29 13.17
C ASP A 31 2.35 -0.56 12.65
N GLN A 32 1.18 -1.13 12.94
CA GLN A 32 -0.09 -0.43 12.74
C GLN A 32 -0.25 0.72 13.73
N PHE A 33 -0.95 1.78 13.34
CA PHE A 33 -1.29 2.89 14.23
C PHE A 33 -2.79 3.21 14.23
N ASP A 34 -3.27 3.78 15.34
CA ASP A 34 -4.63 4.31 15.42
C ASP A 34 -4.71 5.62 14.60
N VAL A 35 -5.33 5.52 13.43
CA VAL A 35 -5.46 6.61 12.47
C VAL A 35 -6.23 7.81 13.04
N VAL A 36 -7.23 7.57 13.88
CA VAL A 36 -8.09 8.63 14.46
C VAL A 36 -7.35 9.31 15.60
N ALA A 37 -6.71 8.54 16.48
CA ALA A 37 -5.91 9.10 17.57
C ALA A 37 -4.73 9.93 17.04
N ALA A 38 -4.03 9.42 16.01
CA ALA A 38 -2.93 10.14 15.37
C ALA A 38 -3.40 11.45 14.74
N ALA A 39 -4.52 11.43 14.00
CA ALA A 39 -5.10 12.63 13.38
C ALA A 39 -5.56 13.67 14.43
N LYS A 40 -6.17 13.23 15.54
CA LYS A 40 -6.55 14.12 16.66
C LYS A 40 -5.33 14.77 17.31
N ALA A 41 -4.26 14.00 17.53
CA ALA A 41 -3.04 14.53 18.13
C ALA A 41 -2.37 15.56 17.21
N ASP A 42 -2.35 15.31 15.90
CA ASP A 42 -1.85 16.27 14.90
C ASP A 42 -2.71 17.54 14.84
N ALA A 43 -4.04 17.40 14.81
CA ALA A 43 -4.97 18.53 14.81
C ALA A 43 -4.76 19.43 16.05
N GLN A 44 -4.63 18.82 17.24
CA GLN A 44 -4.36 19.55 18.47
C GLN A 44 -2.99 20.25 18.44
N LYS A 45 -1.95 19.57 17.94
CA LYS A 45 -0.59 20.11 17.86
C LYS A 45 -0.51 21.33 16.94
N ASN A 46 -1.21 21.30 15.82
CA ASN A 46 -1.16 22.33 14.79
C ASN A 46 -2.26 23.39 14.91
N GLY A 47 -3.17 23.26 15.88
CA GLY A 47 -4.31 24.16 16.04
C GLY A 47 -5.37 24.03 14.93
N ASN A 48 -5.40 22.88 14.25
CA ASN A 48 -6.38 22.61 13.20
C ASN A 48 -7.69 22.08 13.78
N THR A 49 -8.80 22.36 13.08
CA THR A 49 -10.09 21.73 13.40
C THR A 49 -10.18 20.38 12.71
N LEU A 50 -10.63 19.34 13.44
CA LEU A 50 -10.87 18.03 12.85
C LEU A 50 -12.15 18.08 12.00
N VAL A 51 -11.99 18.12 10.67
CA VAL A 51 -13.07 18.17 9.68
C VAL A 51 -13.17 16.87 8.88
N THR A 52 -14.26 16.70 8.12
CA THR A 52 -14.40 15.59 7.17
C THR A 52 -13.24 15.58 6.17
N GLY A 53 -12.58 14.43 6.02
CA GLY A 53 -11.41 14.27 5.16
C GLY A 53 -10.08 14.50 5.86
N TYR A 54 -10.08 15.02 7.10
CA TYR A 54 -8.86 15.23 7.87
C TYR A 54 -8.17 13.91 8.18
N VAL A 55 -8.91 12.90 8.68
CA VAL A 55 -8.31 11.63 9.09
C VAL A 55 -7.74 10.89 7.88
N THR A 56 -8.45 10.88 6.75
CA THR A 56 -8.00 10.28 5.48
C THR A 56 -6.73 10.96 4.98
N THR A 57 -6.72 12.29 4.91
CA THR A 57 -5.58 13.06 4.41
C THR A 57 -4.38 12.92 5.34
N HIS A 58 -4.57 13.03 6.66
CA HIS A 58 -3.52 12.84 7.65
C HIS A 58 -2.94 11.41 7.61
N THR A 59 -3.79 10.40 7.41
CA THR A 59 -3.33 9.01 7.31
C THR A 59 -2.47 8.78 6.07
N LEU A 60 -2.87 9.34 4.92
CA LEU A 60 -2.03 9.35 3.71
C LEU A 60 -0.66 9.99 3.95
N ILE A 61 -0.65 11.12 4.65
CA ILE A 61 0.58 11.82 5.04
C ILE A 61 1.45 10.94 5.94
N LYS A 62 0.84 10.31 6.95
CA LYS A 62 1.54 9.50 7.94
C LYS A 62 2.10 8.20 7.35
N VAL A 63 1.38 7.56 6.42
CA VAL A 63 1.88 6.39 5.68
C VAL A 63 3.10 6.78 4.85
N THR A 64 3.04 7.90 4.15
CA THR A 64 4.18 8.41 3.36
C THR A 64 5.36 8.79 4.24
N ASP A 65 5.14 9.48 5.36
CA ASP A 65 6.19 9.76 6.35
C ASP A 65 6.83 8.46 6.86
N THR A 66 6.03 7.42 7.09
CA THR A 66 6.52 6.14 7.58
C THR A 66 7.39 5.46 6.54
N LEU A 67 7.02 5.51 5.25
CA LEU A 67 7.86 5.01 4.16
C LEU A 67 9.23 5.70 4.12
N LEU A 68 9.26 7.01 4.31
CA LEU A 68 10.48 7.81 4.25
C LEU A 68 11.36 7.67 5.49
N ASN A 69 10.76 7.47 6.68
CA ASN A 69 11.45 7.62 7.96
C ASN A 69 11.52 6.34 8.81
N LYS A 70 11.08 5.19 8.29
CA LYS A 70 11.26 3.88 8.96
C LYS A 70 12.76 3.56 9.17
N PRO A 71 13.12 2.56 10.00
CA PRO A 71 14.52 2.15 10.15
C PRO A 71 15.23 1.94 8.81
N GLY A 72 16.34 2.63 8.61
CA GLY A 72 17.11 2.61 7.35
C GLY A 72 16.67 3.67 6.33
N GLY A 73 15.58 4.40 6.57
CA GLY A 73 15.02 5.33 5.59
C GLY A 73 14.27 4.61 4.47
N TYR A 74 14.20 5.23 3.30
CA TYR A 74 13.61 4.63 2.11
C TYR A 74 14.68 3.86 1.34
N LEU A 75 14.56 2.53 1.27
CA LEU A 75 15.63 1.64 0.82
C LEU A 75 15.56 1.31 -0.68
N SER A 76 14.41 1.51 -1.32
CA SER A 76 14.19 1.14 -2.73
C SER A 76 15.12 1.85 -3.72
N ASN A 77 15.63 3.02 -3.37
CA ASN A 77 16.57 3.80 -4.19
C ASN A 77 18.00 3.80 -3.62
N ASP A 78 18.29 3.02 -2.56
CA ASP A 78 19.62 2.97 -1.95
C ASP A 78 20.63 2.27 -2.86
N MET A 79 21.87 2.80 -2.85
CA MET A 79 23.00 2.24 -3.60
C MET A 79 24.15 1.75 -2.70
N MET A 80 23.97 1.72 -1.38
CA MET A 80 25.00 1.31 -0.41
C MET A 80 24.59 0.06 0.38
N PRO A 81 25.55 -0.81 0.78
CA PRO A 81 25.28 -1.89 1.72
C PRO A 81 24.86 -1.39 3.12
N PRO A 82 24.01 -2.14 3.86
CA PRO A 82 23.44 -3.44 3.49
C PRO A 82 22.22 -3.38 2.57
N SER A 83 21.63 -2.22 2.27
CA SER A 83 20.38 -2.10 1.51
C SER A 83 20.40 -2.81 0.15
N VAL A 84 21.53 -2.77 -0.56
CA VAL A 84 21.66 -3.37 -1.91
C VAL A 84 21.52 -4.90 -1.97
N ILE A 85 21.60 -5.58 -0.82
CA ILE A 85 21.36 -7.03 -0.71
C ILE A 85 20.02 -7.36 -0.04
N MET A 86 19.18 -6.34 0.17
CA MET A 86 17.86 -6.46 0.77
C MET A 86 16.81 -6.17 -0.31
N ASP A 87 15.88 -7.08 -0.50
CA ASP A 87 14.82 -7.00 -1.52
C ASP A 87 13.42 -6.96 -0.90
N ASN A 88 13.22 -7.68 0.21
CA ASN A 88 11.95 -7.73 0.94
C ASN A 88 11.40 -6.35 1.36
N MET A 89 12.21 -5.51 2.01
CA MET A 89 11.75 -4.19 2.46
C MET A 89 11.51 -3.22 1.28
N PRO A 90 12.38 -3.14 0.26
CA PRO A 90 12.05 -2.44 -0.99
C PRO A 90 10.76 -2.91 -1.66
N ALA A 91 10.48 -4.22 -1.69
CA ALA A 91 9.22 -4.74 -2.21
C ALA A 91 8.02 -4.26 -1.37
N TRP A 92 8.14 -4.29 -0.04
CA TRP A 92 7.14 -3.75 0.89
C TRP A 92 6.89 -2.24 0.66
N GLU A 93 7.95 -1.44 0.52
CA GLU A 93 7.86 -0.02 0.22
C GLU A 93 7.09 0.24 -1.08
N TYR A 94 7.40 -0.54 -2.13
CA TYR A 94 6.73 -0.41 -3.42
C TYR A 94 5.23 -0.69 -3.31
N GLY A 95 4.82 -1.74 -2.58
CA GLY A 95 3.41 -2.04 -2.35
C GLY A 95 2.65 -0.92 -1.64
N ALA A 96 3.23 -0.35 -0.59
CA ALA A 96 2.65 0.76 0.16
C ALA A 96 2.60 2.07 -0.66
N LEU A 97 3.65 2.33 -1.45
CA LEU A 97 3.73 3.48 -2.36
C LEU A 97 2.65 3.40 -3.45
N GLU A 98 2.43 2.22 -4.01
CA GLU A 98 1.38 1.99 -5.00
C GLU A 98 -0.03 2.33 -4.47
N MET A 99 -0.34 1.94 -3.24
CA MET A 99 -1.60 2.34 -2.58
C MET A 99 -1.68 3.85 -2.32
N THR A 100 -0.54 4.47 -1.99
CA THR A 100 -0.40 5.92 -1.79
C THR A 100 -0.67 6.68 -3.10
N ARG A 101 -0.16 6.18 -4.23
CA ARG A 101 -0.41 6.74 -5.57
C ARG A 101 -1.91 6.74 -5.89
N ASP A 102 -2.59 5.62 -5.64
CA ASP A 102 -4.02 5.48 -5.93
C ASP A 102 -4.87 6.40 -5.07
N LEU A 103 -4.65 6.42 -3.75
CA LEU A 103 -5.43 7.28 -2.87
C LEU A 103 -5.18 8.75 -3.20
N THR A 104 -3.93 9.15 -3.47
CA THR A 104 -3.63 10.54 -3.87
C THR A 104 -4.32 10.91 -5.19
N LEU A 105 -4.36 9.97 -6.15
CA LEU A 105 -5.06 10.16 -7.41
C LEU A 105 -6.57 10.33 -7.21
N SER A 106 -7.20 9.47 -6.40
CA SER A 106 -8.62 9.60 -6.04
C SER A 106 -8.91 10.87 -5.25
N MET A 107 -8.01 11.31 -4.37
CA MET A 107 -8.16 12.59 -3.69
C MET A 107 -8.17 13.77 -4.67
N ARG A 108 -7.25 13.75 -5.64
CA ARG A 108 -7.15 14.77 -6.69
C ARG A 108 -8.35 14.77 -7.64
N LYS A 109 -8.82 13.59 -8.06
CA LYS A 109 -9.87 13.44 -9.08
C LYS A 109 -11.29 13.51 -8.51
N ASP A 110 -11.50 12.96 -7.33
CA ASP A 110 -12.84 12.67 -6.80
C ASP A 110 -13.07 13.35 -5.45
N PHE A 111 -12.21 13.12 -4.45
CA PHE A 111 -12.53 13.54 -3.07
C PHE A 111 -12.44 15.05 -2.87
N SER A 112 -11.61 15.77 -3.63
CA SER A 112 -11.49 17.23 -3.51
C SER A 112 -12.38 18.01 -4.47
N ARG A 113 -13.18 17.33 -5.30
CA ARG A 113 -13.97 17.95 -6.38
C ARG A 113 -15.46 17.78 -6.17
N SER A 114 -16.21 18.87 -6.35
CA SER A 114 -17.67 18.80 -6.40
C SER A 114 -18.13 18.32 -7.77
N GLN A 115 -19.32 17.72 -7.84
CA GLN A 115 -19.87 17.18 -9.08
C GLN A 115 -20.05 18.24 -10.19
N SER A 116 -20.22 19.51 -9.82
CA SER A 116 -20.43 20.63 -10.76
C SER A 116 -19.16 21.40 -11.10
N GLN A 117 -18.05 21.18 -10.38
CA GLN A 117 -16.80 21.92 -10.59
C GLN A 117 -15.68 20.99 -11.08
N SER A 118 -15.10 21.35 -12.22
CA SER A 118 -14.02 20.58 -12.85
C SER A 118 -12.62 20.94 -12.34
N THR A 119 -12.51 21.90 -11.44
CA THR A 119 -11.22 22.42 -10.96
C THR A 119 -10.64 21.53 -9.87
N GLU A 120 -9.45 21.00 -10.13
CA GLU A 120 -8.67 20.23 -9.16
C GLU A 120 -8.07 21.15 -8.08
N HIS A 121 -7.98 20.67 -6.84
CA HIS A 121 -7.31 21.40 -5.78
C HIS A 121 -5.81 21.61 -6.12
N PRO A 122 -5.27 22.84 -6.08
CA PRO A 122 -3.89 23.13 -6.52
C PRO A 122 -2.83 22.25 -5.86
N SER A 123 -2.89 22.08 -4.53
CA SER A 123 -1.93 21.26 -3.80
C SER A 123 -1.97 19.78 -4.19
N LEU A 124 -3.16 19.20 -4.39
CA LEU A 124 -3.32 17.80 -4.82
C LEU A 124 -2.88 17.58 -6.27
N LYS A 125 -3.13 18.57 -7.14
CA LYS A 125 -2.64 18.58 -8.52
C LYS A 125 -1.11 18.52 -8.58
N LEU A 126 -0.43 19.23 -7.68
CA LEU A 126 1.03 19.23 -7.58
C LEU A 126 1.59 18.02 -6.82
N ALA A 127 0.86 17.49 -5.83
CA ALA A 127 1.32 16.37 -5.00
C ALA A 127 1.30 15.03 -5.76
N GLN A 128 0.22 14.75 -6.49
CA GLN A 128 0.02 13.45 -7.14
C GLN A 128 1.17 13.04 -8.07
N PRO A 129 1.73 13.92 -8.94
CA PRO A 129 2.87 13.57 -9.77
C PRO A 129 4.14 13.22 -8.98
N GLN A 130 4.32 13.78 -7.78
CA GLN A 130 5.52 13.53 -6.99
C GLN A 130 5.63 12.07 -6.55
N PHE A 131 4.51 11.48 -6.14
CA PHE A 131 4.45 10.06 -5.78
C PHE A 131 4.67 9.14 -6.98
N ASN A 132 4.50 9.63 -8.22
CA ASN A 132 4.70 8.85 -9.45
C ASN A 132 6.15 8.82 -9.95
N ILE A 133 7.07 9.52 -9.28
CA ILE A 133 8.51 9.39 -9.55
C ILE A 133 8.93 7.93 -9.29
N SER A 134 9.86 7.42 -10.10
CA SER A 134 10.33 6.03 -9.99
C SER A 134 10.77 5.73 -8.56
N SER A 135 10.31 4.59 -8.02
CA SER A 135 10.64 4.16 -6.65
C SER A 135 12.13 3.89 -6.46
N THR A 136 12.87 3.68 -7.55
CA THR A 136 14.31 3.39 -7.56
C THR A 136 15.15 4.61 -7.95
N ALA A 137 14.55 5.80 -8.09
CA ALA A 137 15.28 7.01 -8.47
C ALA A 137 16.20 7.48 -7.33
N TRP A 138 17.49 7.15 -7.44
CA TRP A 138 18.51 7.56 -6.48
C TRP A 138 18.94 9.04 -6.62
N MET A 139 19.13 9.51 -7.86
CA MET A 139 19.62 10.86 -8.16
C MET A 139 18.50 11.79 -8.62
N TRP A 140 18.73 13.11 -8.49
CA TRP A 140 17.79 14.18 -8.82
C TRP A 140 17.03 14.00 -10.15
N PRO A 141 15.68 14.04 -10.13
CA PRO A 141 14.82 14.07 -8.95
C PRO A 141 14.83 12.72 -8.19
N SER A 142 15.24 12.72 -6.93
CA SER A 142 15.29 11.51 -6.11
C SER A 142 13.90 11.12 -5.60
N ALA A 143 13.63 9.83 -5.46
CA ALA A 143 12.35 9.30 -4.99
C ALA A 143 11.96 9.94 -3.64
N GLU A 144 12.83 9.87 -2.63
CA GLU A 144 12.61 10.44 -1.31
C GLU A 144 12.31 11.94 -1.35
N GLY A 145 13.09 12.70 -2.13
CA GLY A 145 12.96 14.14 -2.21
C GLY A 145 11.64 14.56 -2.83
N GLU A 146 11.20 13.88 -3.90
CA GLU A 146 9.90 14.17 -4.50
C GLU A 146 8.75 13.68 -3.61
N TYR A 147 8.85 12.50 -2.99
CA TYR A 147 7.81 12.01 -2.08
C TYR A 147 7.63 12.92 -0.86
N GLN A 148 8.72 13.48 -0.31
CA GLN A 148 8.64 14.48 0.74
C GLN A 148 7.91 15.74 0.27
N LYS A 149 8.21 16.26 -0.93
CA LYS A 149 7.48 17.41 -1.51
C LYS A 149 5.99 17.10 -1.69
N GLY A 150 5.67 15.90 -2.16
CA GLY A 150 4.29 15.41 -2.25
C GLY A 150 3.61 15.48 -0.89
N ASN A 151 4.30 15.03 0.16
CA ASN A 151 3.79 15.04 1.51
C ASN A 151 3.59 16.46 2.08
N ASP A 152 4.51 17.38 1.81
CA ASP A 152 4.40 18.78 2.20
C ASP A 152 3.19 19.46 1.54
N LEU A 153 2.90 19.12 0.27
CA LEU A 153 1.71 19.59 -0.44
C LEU A 153 0.42 18.99 0.14
N LEU A 154 0.44 17.73 0.59
CA LEU A 154 -0.68 17.14 1.31
C LEU A 154 -0.94 17.84 2.66
N ARG A 155 0.11 18.21 3.39
CA ARG A 155 -0.03 19.00 4.64
C ARG A 155 -0.63 20.38 4.39
N GLN A 156 -0.27 21.03 3.28
CA GLN A 156 -0.89 22.28 2.86
C GLN A 156 -2.39 22.08 2.59
N TYR A 157 -2.76 21.05 1.82
CA TYR A 157 -4.15 20.70 1.59
C TYR A 157 -4.91 20.42 2.90
N LEU A 158 -4.33 19.63 3.80
CA LEU A 158 -4.90 19.31 5.13
C LEU A 158 -5.18 20.59 5.94
N THR A 159 -4.21 21.51 5.97
CA THR A 159 -4.35 22.80 6.68
C THR A 159 -5.48 23.63 6.06
N GLN A 160 -5.56 23.68 4.72
CA GLN A 160 -6.55 24.47 4.02
C GLN A 160 -7.98 23.95 4.19
N ILE A 161 -8.22 22.64 4.16
CA ILE A 161 -9.56 22.09 4.41
C ILE A 161 -9.99 22.28 5.88
N SER A 162 -9.03 22.46 6.80
CA SER A 162 -9.27 22.66 8.23
C SER A 162 -9.50 24.13 8.60
N ASP A 163 -9.28 25.04 7.67
CA ASP A 163 -9.45 26.48 7.86
C ASP A 163 -10.91 26.86 7.57
N ASN A 164 -11.68 27.11 8.63
CA ASN A 164 -13.09 27.52 8.54
C ASN A 164 -13.31 28.85 7.77
N SER A 165 -12.26 29.65 7.57
CA SER A 165 -12.31 30.88 6.78
C SER A 165 -12.10 30.66 5.29
N ASN A 166 -11.44 29.57 4.90
CA ASN A 166 -11.18 29.20 3.51
C ASN A 166 -12.25 28.23 3.00
N ARG A 167 -13.11 28.68 2.09
CA ARG A 167 -14.16 27.84 1.49
C ARG A 167 -13.76 27.18 0.18
N ASP A 168 -12.60 27.52 -0.37
CA ASP A 168 -12.16 27.05 -1.69
C ASP A 168 -11.52 25.65 -1.65
N SER A 169 -11.12 25.19 -0.45
CA SER A 169 -10.58 23.86 -0.21
C SER A 169 -11.63 22.98 0.44
N GLN A 170 -11.98 21.86 -0.20
CA GLN A 170 -13.07 20.99 0.26
C GLN A 170 -12.70 19.52 0.13
N PHE A 171 -13.28 18.69 1.00
CA PHE A 171 -13.31 17.24 0.89
C PHE A 171 -14.76 16.76 0.85
N TYR A 172 -15.12 16.04 -0.20
CA TYR A 172 -16.47 15.55 -0.47
C TYR A 172 -16.58 14.06 -0.15
N ALA A 173 -17.02 13.75 1.07
CA ALA A 173 -17.38 12.40 1.48
C ALA A 173 -18.70 11.97 0.83
N ARG A 174 -18.62 11.43 -0.39
CA ARG A 174 -19.77 10.96 -1.19
C ARG A 174 -19.62 9.48 -1.58
N ALA A 175 -20.74 8.80 -1.80
CA ALA A 175 -20.73 7.37 -2.11
C ALA A 175 -20.10 7.06 -3.48
N ASP A 176 -20.36 7.89 -4.49
CA ASP A 176 -19.77 7.77 -5.83
C ASP A 176 -18.25 7.95 -5.79
N ASN A 177 -17.78 8.96 -5.06
CA ASN A 177 -16.38 9.21 -4.80
C ASN A 177 -15.72 8.00 -4.14
N LEU A 178 -16.25 7.55 -3.00
CA LEU A 178 -15.72 6.40 -2.26
C LEU A 178 -15.65 5.14 -3.14
N ARG A 179 -16.74 4.86 -3.87
CA ARG A 179 -16.83 3.73 -4.79
C ARG A 179 -15.75 3.78 -5.87
N ALA A 180 -15.47 4.96 -6.44
CA ALA A 180 -14.46 5.10 -7.48
C ALA A 180 -13.07 4.66 -6.97
N TRP A 181 -12.69 5.09 -5.76
CA TRP A 181 -11.44 4.67 -5.14
C TRP A 181 -11.43 3.17 -4.77
N LEU A 182 -12.52 2.65 -4.20
CA LEU A 182 -12.61 1.23 -3.84
C LEU A 182 -12.46 0.30 -5.05
N LYS A 183 -12.90 0.72 -6.24
CA LYS A 183 -12.69 -0.03 -7.48
C LYS A 183 -11.23 -0.09 -7.92
N GLU A 184 -10.43 0.94 -7.65
CA GLU A 184 -8.99 0.88 -7.91
C GLU A 184 -8.30 -0.03 -6.89
N ALA A 185 -8.68 0.07 -5.61
CA ALA A 185 -8.21 -0.84 -4.57
C ALA A 185 -8.56 -2.31 -4.89
N GLU A 186 -9.77 -2.58 -5.39
CA GLU A 186 -10.21 -3.89 -5.86
C GLU A 186 -9.28 -4.46 -6.94
N LYS A 187 -9.04 -3.73 -8.04
CA LYS A 187 -8.16 -4.20 -9.11
C LYS A 187 -6.77 -4.56 -8.60
N ARG A 188 -6.22 -3.73 -7.71
CA ARG A 188 -4.90 -3.93 -7.12
C ARG A 188 -4.87 -5.19 -6.24
N MET A 189 -5.87 -5.37 -5.38
CA MET A 189 -5.99 -6.55 -4.52
C MET A 189 -6.18 -7.84 -5.32
N GLY A 190 -6.99 -7.81 -6.38
CA GLY A 190 -7.16 -8.94 -7.29
C GLY A 190 -5.84 -9.34 -7.97
N SER A 191 -5.07 -8.35 -8.45
CA SER A 191 -3.74 -8.58 -9.04
C SER A 191 -2.75 -9.19 -8.02
N LEU A 192 -2.68 -8.65 -6.80
CA LEU A 192 -1.81 -9.18 -5.74
C LEU A 192 -2.18 -10.61 -5.35
N SER A 193 -3.47 -10.89 -5.14
CA SER A 193 -3.97 -12.25 -4.85
C SER A 193 -3.58 -13.25 -5.94
N GLN A 194 -3.73 -12.84 -7.20
CA GLN A 194 -3.39 -13.68 -8.34
C GLN A 194 -1.88 -13.98 -8.41
N ARG A 195 -1.03 -12.96 -8.15
CA ARG A 195 0.43 -13.12 -8.15
C ARG A 195 0.92 -13.98 -6.98
N LEU A 196 0.32 -13.85 -5.81
CA LEU A 196 0.59 -14.71 -4.65
C LEU A 196 0.21 -16.16 -4.92
N SER A 197 -0.95 -16.38 -5.55
CA SER A 197 -1.41 -17.73 -5.94
C SER A 197 -0.52 -18.34 -7.04
N ALA A 198 -0.05 -17.54 -7.99
CA ALA A 198 0.95 -17.98 -8.98
C ALA A 198 2.31 -18.35 -8.36
N SER A 199 2.65 -17.77 -7.22
CA SER A 199 3.90 -18.05 -6.49
C SER A 199 3.95 -19.45 -5.86
N VAL A 200 2.82 -20.17 -5.88
CA VAL A 200 2.73 -21.57 -5.40
C VAL A 200 2.56 -22.58 -6.54
N GLY A 201 2.57 -22.12 -7.80
CA GLY A 201 2.47 -22.97 -9.00
C GLY A 201 1.06 -23.50 -9.23
N GLN A 202 0.18 -22.64 -9.74
CA GLN A 202 -1.21 -22.99 -10.05
C GLN A 202 -1.40 -23.10 -11.57
N ASP A 203 -1.94 -24.22 -12.02
CA ASP A 203 -2.37 -24.40 -13.41
C ASP A 203 -3.57 -23.50 -13.69
N ARG A 204 -3.41 -22.51 -14.57
CA ARG A 204 -4.48 -21.56 -14.91
C ARG A 204 -5.00 -21.81 -16.32
N LEU A 205 -6.32 -21.88 -16.42
CA LEU A 205 -7.03 -21.73 -17.70
C LEU A 205 -7.13 -20.23 -18.02
N ASN A 206 -6.81 -19.86 -19.26
CA ASN A 206 -6.99 -18.49 -19.71
C ASN A 206 -8.49 -18.20 -19.84
N THR A 207 -9.02 -17.36 -18.95
CA THR A 207 -10.42 -16.94 -18.92
C THR A 207 -10.58 -15.46 -19.25
N ASP A 208 -9.56 -14.81 -19.81
CA ASP A 208 -9.52 -13.36 -19.97
C ASP A 208 -10.62 -12.82 -20.91
N LEU A 209 -11.18 -13.68 -21.79
CA LEU A 209 -12.36 -13.40 -22.63
C LEU A 209 -13.51 -14.38 -22.36
N ALA A 210 -13.42 -15.19 -21.30
CA ALA A 210 -14.43 -16.20 -21.03
C ALA A 210 -15.78 -15.56 -20.70
N GLY A 211 -16.81 -15.90 -21.46
CA GLY A 211 -18.18 -15.40 -21.25
C GLY A 211 -18.53 -14.11 -22.00
N ASP A 212 -17.59 -13.48 -22.72
CA ASP A 212 -17.86 -12.32 -23.56
C ASP A 212 -17.57 -12.63 -25.04
N SER A 213 -18.62 -12.91 -25.80
CA SER A 213 -18.52 -13.24 -27.23
C SER A 213 -18.09 -12.06 -28.11
N ALA A 214 -18.06 -10.84 -27.58
CA ALA A 214 -17.70 -9.62 -28.31
C ALA A 214 -16.31 -9.08 -27.95
N ALA A 215 -15.61 -9.68 -26.98
CA ALA A 215 -14.29 -9.25 -26.55
C ALA A 215 -13.19 -9.82 -27.47
N ASP A 216 -12.18 -9.01 -27.79
CA ASP A 216 -11.05 -9.36 -28.64
C ASP A 216 -9.72 -8.99 -27.97
N GLN A 217 -8.66 -9.75 -28.23
CA GLN A 217 -7.32 -9.53 -27.68
C GLN A 217 -6.33 -9.18 -28.79
N ALA A 218 -5.51 -8.16 -28.55
CA ALA A 218 -4.53 -7.68 -29.53
C ALA A 218 -3.47 -8.74 -29.91
N THR A 219 -3.24 -9.75 -29.06
CA THR A 219 -2.29 -10.84 -29.30
C THR A 219 -2.87 -12.18 -28.87
N SER A 220 -2.59 -13.23 -29.63
CA SER A 220 -3.02 -14.60 -29.29
C SER A 220 -2.34 -15.06 -28.00
N ALA A 221 -3.15 -15.36 -26.98
CA ALA A 221 -2.70 -15.90 -25.71
C ALA A 221 -3.04 -17.41 -25.61
N PRO A 222 -2.14 -18.26 -25.08
CA PRO A 222 -2.44 -19.68 -24.87
C PRO A 222 -3.68 -19.90 -24.00
N SER A 223 -4.47 -20.94 -24.31
CA SER A 223 -5.67 -21.32 -23.56
C SER A 223 -5.36 -21.91 -22.17
N HIS A 224 -4.13 -22.39 -21.98
CA HIS A 224 -3.62 -22.93 -20.72
C HIS A 224 -2.21 -22.39 -20.48
N ASN A 225 -1.99 -21.80 -19.30
CA ASN A 225 -0.70 -21.25 -18.91
C ASN A 225 -0.39 -21.61 -17.46
N VAL A 226 0.77 -22.23 -17.25
CA VAL A 226 1.34 -22.41 -15.91
C VAL A 226 2.11 -21.14 -15.57
N VAL A 227 1.48 -20.22 -14.84
CA VAL A 227 2.16 -19.02 -14.36
C VAL A 227 2.80 -19.35 -13.02
N LYS A 228 4.12 -19.54 -13.01
CA LYS A 228 4.90 -19.79 -11.79
C LYS A 228 5.92 -18.68 -11.60
N THR A 229 5.83 -17.96 -10.48
CA THR A 229 6.83 -16.97 -10.09
C THR A 229 8.19 -17.65 -9.89
N SER A 230 9.27 -17.00 -10.35
CA SER A 230 10.63 -17.45 -10.05
C SER A 230 10.82 -17.58 -8.54
N TRP A 231 11.56 -18.60 -8.09
CA TRP A 231 11.77 -18.86 -6.67
C TRP A 231 12.39 -17.66 -5.93
N TRP A 232 13.28 -16.92 -6.61
CA TRP A 232 13.94 -15.69 -6.14
C TRP A 232 13.05 -14.44 -6.12
N LYS A 233 11.76 -14.55 -6.45
CA LYS A 233 10.81 -13.43 -6.46
C LYS A 233 9.55 -13.72 -5.65
N ILE A 234 9.53 -14.86 -4.97
CA ILE A 234 8.38 -15.32 -4.20
C ILE A 234 8.15 -14.41 -2.99
N ASP A 235 9.24 -14.14 -2.29
CA ASP A 235 9.32 -13.22 -1.16
C ASP A 235 9.05 -11.78 -1.60
N ASP A 236 9.61 -11.31 -2.73
CA ASP A 236 9.26 -10.00 -3.31
C ASP A 236 7.74 -9.81 -3.45
N VAL A 237 7.05 -10.78 -4.07
CA VAL A 237 5.58 -10.72 -4.25
C VAL A 237 4.86 -10.74 -2.90
N PHE A 238 5.36 -11.51 -1.94
CA PHE A 238 4.80 -11.57 -0.59
C PHE A 238 4.93 -10.23 0.14
N TYR A 239 6.12 -9.63 0.16
CA TYR A 239 6.34 -8.36 0.86
C TYR A 239 5.71 -7.18 0.14
N GLU A 240 5.65 -7.16 -1.19
CA GLU A 240 4.85 -6.16 -1.93
C GLU A 240 3.37 -6.23 -1.52
N ALA A 241 2.81 -7.44 -1.42
CA ALA A 241 1.45 -7.61 -0.93
C ALA A 241 1.30 -7.17 0.54
N ARG A 242 2.31 -7.40 1.40
CA ARG A 242 2.33 -6.95 2.81
C ARG A 242 2.26 -5.44 2.89
N GLY A 243 3.12 -4.72 2.18
CA GLY A 243 3.15 -3.26 2.19
C GLY A 243 1.88 -2.65 1.61
N ALA A 244 1.35 -3.22 0.52
CA ALA A 244 0.09 -2.79 -0.07
C ALA A 244 -1.09 -2.96 0.89
N THR A 245 -1.21 -4.14 1.52
CA THR A 245 -2.29 -4.40 2.48
C THR A 245 -2.14 -3.58 3.77
N TRP A 246 -0.90 -3.32 4.21
CA TRP A 246 -0.61 -2.44 5.34
C TRP A 246 -1.09 -1.00 5.07
N ALA A 247 -0.76 -0.42 3.92
CA ALA A 247 -1.21 0.92 3.57
C ALA A 247 -2.74 0.99 3.40
N LEU A 248 -3.32 0.03 2.66
CA LEU A 248 -4.76 -0.03 2.43
C LEU A 248 -5.55 -0.19 3.74
N LEU A 249 -5.06 -0.98 4.69
CA LEU A 249 -5.66 -1.15 6.01
C LEU A 249 -5.82 0.20 6.73
N HIS A 250 -4.74 1.00 6.78
CA HIS A 250 -4.80 2.33 7.38
C HIS A 250 -5.76 3.25 6.63
N TYR A 251 -5.75 3.22 5.29
CA TYR A 251 -6.64 4.04 4.48
C TYR A 251 -8.12 3.67 4.67
N LEU A 252 -8.46 2.39 4.75
CA LEU A 252 -9.83 1.96 5.01
C LEU A 252 -10.28 2.34 6.43
N LYS A 253 -9.42 2.22 7.44
CA LYS A 253 -9.72 2.72 8.81
C LYS A 253 -9.96 4.23 8.83
N ALA A 254 -9.20 5.00 8.04
CA ALA A 254 -9.38 6.45 7.96
C ALA A 254 -10.66 6.84 7.21
N VAL A 255 -10.97 6.14 6.12
CA VAL A 255 -12.21 6.30 5.35
C VAL A 255 -13.43 5.86 6.15
N GLU A 256 -13.34 4.82 6.97
CA GLU A 256 -14.41 4.41 7.89
C GLU A 256 -14.85 5.58 8.78
N HIS A 257 -13.89 6.41 9.24
CA HIS A 257 -14.18 7.61 10.01
C HIS A 257 -14.80 8.72 9.16
N ASP A 258 -14.11 9.15 8.09
CA ASP A 258 -14.51 10.35 7.34
C ASP A 258 -15.74 10.13 6.43
N PHE A 259 -15.99 8.90 6.00
CA PHE A 259 -17.17 8.52 5.23
C PHE A 259 -18.25 7.84 6.09
N ARG A 260 -18.13 7.84 7.42
CA ARG A 260 -19.10 7.17 8.31
C ARG A 260 -20.57 7.47 7.98
N PRO A 261 -21.01 8.73 7.79
CA PRO A 261 -22.41 9.02 7.47
C PRO A 261 -22.86 8.41 6.14
N VAL A 262 -21.95 8.33 5.14
CA VAL A 262 -22.21 7.70 3.85
C VAL A 262 -22.33 6.19 4.00
N LEU A 263 -21.40 5.58 4.72
CA LEU A 263 -21.36 4.14 4.97
C LEU A 263 -22.59 3.66 5.75
N GLU A 264 -23.00 4.40 6.78
CA GLU A 264 -24.22 4.10 7.55
C GLU A 264 -25.46 4.22 6.66
N LYS A 265 -25.58 5.33 5.91
CA LYS A 265 -26.72 5.55 5.00
C LYS A 265 -26.86 4.43 3.94
N LYS A 266 -25.74 3.87 3.47
CA LYS A 266 -25.70 2.80 2.47
C LYS A 266 -25.71 1.40 3.07
N ASN A 267 -25.85 1.26 4.40
CA ASN A 267 -25.72 -0.02 5.13
C ASN A 267 -24.41 -0.77 4.83
N ALA A 268 -23.34 0.00 4.57
CA ALA A 268 -22.05 -0.48 4.09
C ALA A 268 -20.97 -0.53 5.18
N LEU A 269 -21.24 0.02 6.37
CA LEU A 269 -20.27 0.13 7.45
C LEU A 269 -19.76 -1.24 7.93
N VAL A 270 -20.66 -2.19 8.15
CA VAL A 270 -20.28 -3.55 8.62
C VAL A 270 -19.45 -4.28 7.57
N SER A 271 -19.80 -4.15 6.28
CA SER A 271 -19.02 -4.74 5.19
C SER A 271 -17.60 -4.17 5.14
N LEU A 272 -17.43 -2.85 5.31
CA LEU A 272 -16.11 -2.22 5.40
C LEU A 272 -15.30 -2.75 6.60
N GLN A 273 -15.92 -2.89 7.77
CA GLN A 273 -15.26 -3.42 8.97
C GLN A 273 -14.80 -4.87 8.79
N GLN A 274 -15.58 -5.70 8.08
CA GLN A 274 -15.17 -7.05 7.76
C GLN A 274 -13.95 -7.08 6.82
N ILE A 275 -13.88 -6.18 5.83
CA ILE A 275 -12.70 -6.03 4.97
C ILE A 275 -11.48 -5.62 5.79
N ILE A 276 -11.62 -4.63 6.68
CA ILE A 276 -10.56 -4.20 7.59
C ILE A 276 -10.03 -5.38 8.40
N ARG A 277 -10.92 -6.21 8.96
CA ARG A 277 -10.53 -7.40 9.73
C ARG A 277 -9.77 -8.45 8.91
N GLU A 278 -10.17 -8.71 7.66
CA GLU A 278 -9.42 -9.61 6.77
C GLU A 278 -8.02 -9.05 6.45
N LEU A 279 -7.90 -7.72 6.28
CA LEU A 279 -6.61 -7.07 6.09
C LEU A 279 -5.74 -7.10 7.35
N GLU A 280 -6.31 -6.98 8.55
CA GLU A 280 -5.55 -7.13 9.80
C GLU A 280 -4.88 -8.51 9.91
N ALA A 281 -5.56 -9.57 9.45
CA ALA A 281 -4.99 -10.91 9.42
C ALA A 281 -3.79 -11.03 8.45
N THR A 282 -3.73 -10.21 7.39
CA THR A 282 -2.55 -10.17 6.51
C THR A 282 -1.31 -9.59 7.19
N GLN A 283 -1.50 -8.88 8.31
CA GLN A 283 -0.45 -8.20 9.07
C GLN A 283 0.11 -9.04 10.23
N GLU A 284 -0.40 -10.26 10.44
CA GLU A 284 0.12 -11.17 11.48
C GLU A 284 1.62 -11.48 11.31
N THR A 285 2.29 -11.75 12.43
CA THR A 285 3.73 -12.01 12.45
C THR A 285 4.08 -13.30 11.73
N VAL A 286 4.99 -13.21 10.77
CA VAL A 286 5.62 -14.38 10.14
C VAL A 286 6.78 -14.82 11.05
N TRP A 287 6.57 -15.90 11.80
CA TRP A 287 7.58 -16.45 12.72
C TRP A 287 8.72 -17.19 12.01
N SER A 288 8.55 -17.52 10.72
CA SER A 288 9.58 -18.15 9.91
C SER A 288 10.62 -17.10 9.47
N PRO A 289 11.93 -17.42 9.50
CA PRO A 289 12.98 -16.52 9.01
C PRO A 289 12.96 -16.33 7.49
N MET A 290 12.17 -17.12 6.76
CA MET A 290 12.02 -17.05 5.30
C MET A 290 10.55 -17.27 4.90
N VAL A 291 10.14 -16.68 3.78
CA VAL A 291 8.84 -16.96 3.17
C VAL A 291 8.85 -18.39 2.62
N LEU A 292 7.97 -19.24 3.15
CA LEU A 292 7.85 -20.65 2.78
C LEU A 292 6.62 -20.82 1.88
N ASN A 293 6.84 -21.42 0.72
CA ASN A 293 5.79 -21.79 -0.24
C ASN A 293 5.81 -23.30 -0.47
N GLY A 294 5.34 -24.05 0.53
CA GLY A 294 5.08 -25.49 0.40
C GLY A 294 3.92 -25.80 -0.56
N SER A 295 3.64 -27.08 -0.82
CA SER A 295 2.39 -27.45 -1.49
C SER A 295 1.20 -27.16 -0.56
N GLY A 296 0.02 -26.85 -1.12
CA GLY A 296 -1.17 -26.50 -0.33
C GLY A 296 -1.64 -27.56 0.68
N PHE A 297 -1.18 -28.82 0.53
CA PHE A 297 -1.42 -29.94 1.43
C PHE A 297 -0.11 -30.56 1.97
N GLY A 298 1.01 -29.82 1.89
CA GLY A 298 2.34 -30.28 2.30
C GLY A 298 2.57 -30.17 3.80
N LEU A 299 3.71 -30.71 4.26
CA LEU A 299 4.14 -30.64 5.67
C LEU A 299 4.62 -29.25 6.11
N VAL A 300 4.81 -28.31 5.17
CA VAL A 300 5.40 -26.99 5.39
C VAL A 300 4.33 -25.92 5.13
N ALA A 301 4.38 -24.82 5.89
CA ALA A 301 3.51 -23.67 5.67
C ALA A 301 3.61 -23.13 4.24
N ASN A 302 2.53 -22.52 3.79
CA ASN A 302 2.47 -21.80 2.52
C ASN A 302 1.99 -20.36 2.78
N HIS A 303 2.93 -19.48 3.07
CA HIS A 303 2.63 -18.10 3.44
C HIS A 303 1.97 -17.34 2.29
N SER A 304 2.47 -17.50 1.05
CA SER A 304 1.86 -16.84 -0.11
C SER A 304 0.43 -17.27 -0.34
N LEU A 305 0.09 -18.56 -0.20
CA LEU A 305 -1.29 -19.03 -0.37
C LEU A 305 -2.21 -18.57 0.77
N VAL A 306 -1.73 -18.59 2.02
CA VAL A 306 -2.49 -18.06 3.16
C VAL A 306 -2.80 -16.58 2.94
N MET A 307 -1.79 -15.80 2.55
CA MET A 307 -1.96 -14.38 2.25
C MET A 307 -2.89 -14.15 1.05
N ALA A 308 -2.75 -14.93 -0.02
CA ALA A 308 -3.65 -14.87 -1.18
C ALA A 308 -5.10 -15.10 -0.77
N ASN A 309 -5.37 -16.06 0.12
CA ASN A 309 -6.72 -16.35 0.59
C ASN A 309 -7.34 -15.17 1.37
N TYR A 310 -6.58 -14.52 2.26
CA TYR A 310 -7.06 -13.32 2.97
C TYR A 310 -7.33 -12.17 1.99
N ILE A 311 -6.39 -11.90 1.08
CA ILE A 311 -6.50 -10.83 0.08
C ILE A 311 -7.68 -11.09 -0.87
N SER A 312 -7.89 -12.35 -1.30
CA SER A 312 -9.00 -12.74 -2.16
C SER A 312 -10.36 -12.52 -1.50
N ARG A 313 -10.51 -12.88 -0.21
CA ARG A 313 -11.75 -12.61 0.54
C ARG A 313 -11.99 -11.12 0.72
N ALA A 314 -10.95 -10.36 1.09
CA ALA A 314 -11.03 -8.90 1.18
C ALA A 314 -11.42 -8.28 -0.18
N ASN A 315 -10.88 -8.80 -1.28
CA ASN A 315 -11.19 -8.35 -2.64
C ASN A 315 -12.65 -8.63 -3.02
N ALA A 316 -13.16 -9.82 -2.76
CA ALA A 316 -14.57 -10.15 -2.99
C ALA A 316 -15.50 -9.23 -2.18
N ALA A 317 -15.18 -8.99 -0.91
CA ALA A 317 -15.95 -8.08 -0.07
C ALA A 317 -15.85 -6.60 -0.55
N LEU A 318 -14.71 -6.17 -1.12
CA LEU A 318 -14.57 -4.85 -1.75
C LEU A 318 -15.48 -4.70 -2.98
N ILE A 319 -15.59 -5.74 -3.82
CA ILE A 319 -16.50 -5.77 -4.97
C ILE A 319 -17.93 -5.53 -4.49
N GLU A 320 -18.40 -6.34 -3.54
CA GLU A 320 -19.74 -6.24 -2.96
C GLU A 320 -19.99 -4.87 -2.32
N LEU A 321 -19.03 -4.35 -1.55
CA LEU A 321 -19.10 -3.01 -0.97
C LEU A 321 -19.27 -1.93 -2.05
N SER A 322 -18.53 -2.02 -3.15
CA SER A 322 -18.60 -1.07 -4.25
C SER A 322 -19.96 -1.10 -4.97
N GLU A 323 -20.62 -2.26 -5.00
CA GLU A 323 -21.96 -2.44 -5.56
C GLU A 323 -23.02 -1.86 -4.61
N LEU A 324 -22.92 -2.12 -3.30
CA LEU A 324 -23.82 -1.55 -2.29
C LEU A 324 -23.80 -0.02 -2.31
N LEU A 325 -22.63 0.59 -2.45
CA LEU A 325 -22.48 2.04 -2.56
C LEU A 325 -23.15 2.62 -3.81
N ALA A 326 -23.32 1.84 -4.88
CA ALA A 326 -24.00 2.25 -6.11
C ALA A 326 -25.53 2.14 -6.03
N GLN A 327 -26.05 1.16 -5.28
CA GLN A 327 -27.47 0.79 -5.30
C GLN A 327 -28.31 1.42 -4.19
N GLY A 328 -27.70 1.80 -3.05
CA GLY A 328 -28.40 2.54 -1.98
C GLY A 328 -28.51 4.04 -2.25
#